data_AF-A0A1W6CU99-F1
#
_entry.id   AF-A0A1W6CU99-F1
#
_cell.length_a   1.000
_cell.length_b   1.000
_cell.length_c   1.000
_cell.angle_alpha   90.00
_cell.angle_beta   90.00
_cell.angle_gamma   90.00
#
_symmetry.space_group_name_H-M   'P 1'
#
loop_
_entity.id
_entity.type
_entity.pdbx_description
1 polymer ?
#
loop_
_entity_poly.entity_id
_entity_poly.type
_entity_poly.pdbx_seq_one_letter_code
_entity_poly.pdbx_strand_id
1 'polypeptide(L)'
;MSLPPRIPVTPAQIDRVVSVFYAAIRRHEVLGPVFAAHVADWPAHEARIAAFWRNAILREGGYDGNPMQVHRDAGDVRADHFDHWLMLFDATLLRELPAEAARAWSALAHRIGAGLRMGVGERSGGGVPILRRGPA
;
A
#
# COMPACT_ATOMS: atom_id res chain seq x y z
N MET A 1 -14.94 25.06 -2.97
CA MET A 1 -13.79 24.85 -3.88
C MET A 1 -13.08 23.58 -3.43
N SER A 2 -12.92 22.60 -4.32
CA SER A 2 -12.16 21.38 -3.99
C SER A 2 -10.67 21.70 -3.90
N LEU A 3 -9.97 21.09 -2.94
CA LEU A 3 -8.52 21.26 -2.82
C LEU A 3 -7.83 20.62 -4.03
N PRO A 4 -6.75 21.22 -4.58
CA PRO A 4 -6.01 20.62 -5.67
C PRO A 4 -5.42 19.26 -5.25
N PRO A 5 -5.19 18.35 -6.22
CA PRO A 5 -4.62 17.05 -5.94
C PRO A 5 -3.22 17.19 -5.33
N ARG A 6 -2.87 16.27 -4.43
CA ARG A 6 -1.55 16.28 -3.76
C ARG A 6 -0.40 15.95 -4.70
N ILE A 7 -0.69 15.21 -5.77
CA ILE A 7 0.27 14.75 -6.79
C ILE A 7 -0.41 14.99 -8.16
N PRO A 8 0.30 15.50 -9.18
CA PRO A 8 -0.28 15.79 -10.48
C PRO A 8 -0.51 14.50 -11.30
N VAL A 9 -1.53 13.73 -10.93
CA VAL A 9 -2.01 12.54 -11.65
C VAL A 9 -3.52 12.62 -11.86
N THR A 10 -4.02 11.96 -12.90
CA THR A 10 -5.46 11.85 -13.18
C THR A 10 -6.05 10.54 -12.65
N PRO A 11 -7.38 10.43 -12.47
CA PRO A 11 -8.02 9.15 -12.12
C PRO A 11 -7.67 8.01 -13.09
N ALA A 12 -7.62 8.28 -14.39
CA ALA A 12 -7.28 7.30 -15.41
C ALA A 12 -5.82 6.80 -15.29
N GLN A 13 -4.89 7.70 -14.93
CA GLN A 13 -3.51 7.31 -14.63
C GLN A 13 -3.43 6.43 -13.38
N ILE A 14 -4.25 6.72 -12.36
CA ILE A 14 -4.32 5.88 -11.16
C ILE A 14 -4.80 4.47 -11.50
N ASP A 15 -5.90 4.36 -12.25
CA ASP A 15 -6.45 3.07 -12.66
C ASP A 15 -5.45 2.26 -13.48
N ARG A 16 -4.74 2.94 -14.38
CA ARG A 16 -3.70 2.33 -15.21
C ARG A 16 -2.57 1.77 -14.36
N VAL A 17 -2.03 2.56 -13.43
CA VAL A 17 -0.97 2.11 -12.50
C VAL A 17 -1.43 0.91 -11.69
N VAL A 18 -2.65 0.95 -11.13
CA VAL A 18 -3.21 -0.14 -10.33
C VAL A 18 -3.35 -1.41 -11.14
N SER A 19 -3.95 -1.34 -12.33
CA SER A 19 -4.15 -2.51 -13.19
C SER A 19 -2.81 -3.14 -13.60
N VAL A 20 -1.85 -2.30 -14.01
CA VAL A 20 -0.51 -2.75 -14.41
C VAL A 20 0.25 -3.38 -13.24
N PHE A 21 0.17 -2.76 -12.07
CA PHE A 21 0.82 -3.25 -10.87
C PHE A 21 0.26 -4.60 -10.44
N TYR A 22 -1.06 -4.77 -10.40
CA TYR A 22 -1.66 -6.04 -9.99
C TYR A 22 -1.53 -7.15 -11.04
N ALA A 23 -1.41 -6.82 -12.33
CA ALA A 23 -0.97 -7.77 -13.34
C ALA A 23 0.45 -8.31 -13.06
N ALA A 24 1.35 -7.46 -12.54
CA ALA A 24 2.69 -7.87 -12.15
C ALA A 24 2.71 -8.66 -10.83
N ILE A 25 1.92 -8.24 -9.82
CA ILE A 25 1.76 -8.97 -8.54
C ILE A 25 1.33 -10.41 -8.78
N ARG A 26 0.34 -10.63 -9.66
CA ARG A 26 -0.18 -11.96 -10.00
C ARG A 26 0.88 -12.92 -10.55
N ARG A 27 1.98 -12.40 -11.08
CA ARG A 27 3.08 -13.17 -11.68
C ARG A 27 4.33 -13.22 -10.80
N HIS A 28 4.34 -12.48 -9.69
CA HIS A 28 5.49 -12.41 -8.80
C HIS A 28 5.56 -13.66 -7.92
N GLU A 29 6.74 -14.28 -7.84
CA GLU A 29 6.92 -15.57 -7.14
C GLU A 29 6.58 -15.54 -5.65
N VAL A 30 6.96 -14.45 -4.95
CA VAL A 30 6.65 -14.25 -3.52
C VAL A 30 5.24 -13.70 -3.29
N LEU A 31 4.88 -12.59 -3.95
CA LEU A 31 3.63 -11.88 -3.68
C LEU A 31 2.41 -12.56 -4.31
N GLY A 32 2.56 -13.20 -5.47
CA GLY A 32 1.48 -13.86 -6.19
C GLY A 32 0.71 -14.85 -5.31
N PRO A 33 1.38 -15.84 -4.68
CA PRO A 33 0.72 -16.77 -3.76
C PRO A 33 0.04 -16.11 -2.56
N VAL A 34 0.66 -15.08 -1.97
CA VAL A 34 0.08 -14.35 -0.82
C VAL A 34 -1.23 -13.68 -1.22
N PHE A 35 -1.23 -12.92 -2.33
CA PHE A 35 -2.47 -12.28 -2.79
C PHE A 35 -3.50 -13.30 -3.25
N ALA A 36 -3.11 -14.38 -3.94
CA ALA A 36 -4.03 -15.42 -4.40
C ALA A 36 -4.75 -16.15 -3.25
N ALA A 37 -4.16 -16.21 -2.05
CA ALA A 37 -4.81 -16.76 -0.87
C ALA A 37 -5.96 -15.88 -0.34
N HIS A 38 -5.92 -14.57 -0.61
CA HIS A 38 -6.85 -13.59 -0.04
C HIS A 38 -7.74 -12.88 -1.08
N VAL A 39 -7.39 -12.95 -2.37
CA VAL A 39 -8.05 -12.24 -3.46
C VAL A 39 -8.59 -13.24 -4.48
N ALA A 40 -9.91 -13.47 -4.42
CA ALA A 40 -10.63 -14.24 -5.42
C ALA A 40 -11.14 -13.36 -6.57
N ASP A 41 -11.73 -12.20 -6.23
CA ASP A 41 -12.25 -11.23 -7.20
C ASP A 41 -11.23 -10.11 -7.45
N TRP A 42 -10.43 -10.29 -8.50
CA TRP A 42 -9.38 -9.34 -8.90
C TRP A 42 -9.92 -8.00 -9.37
N PRO A 43 -10.93 -7.92 -10.27
CA PRO A 43 -11.54 -6.65 -10.62
C PRO A 43 -12.04 -5.84 -9.41
N ALA A 44 -12.73 -6.48 -8.46
CA ALA A 44 -13.20 -5.81 -7.25
C ALA A 44 -12.04 -5.32 -6.37
N HIS A 45 -10.98 -6.13 -6.22
CA HIS A 45 -9.79 -5.73 -5.48
C HIS A 45 -9.10 -4.52 -6.11
N GLU A 46 -8.85 -4.55 -7.42
CA GLU A 46 -8.22 -3.44 -8.15
C GLU A 46 -9.06 -2.16 -8.05
N ALA A 47 -10.38 -2.25 -8.20
CA ALA A 47 -11.28 -1.10 -8.04
C ALA A 47 -11.20 -0.49 -6.63
N ARG A 48 -11.15 -1.33 -5.58
CA ARG A 48 -11.00 -0.87 -4.19
C ARG A 48 -9.67 -0.15 -3.96
N ILE A 49 -8.59 -0.64 -4.56
CA ILE A 49 -7.26 -0.04 -4.42
C ILE A 49 -7.10 1.24 -5.25
N ALA A 50 -7.74 1.31 -6.43
CA ALA A 50 -7.87 2.55 -7.18
C ALA A 50 -8.62 3.61 -6.37
N ALA A 51 -9.74 3.26 -5.73
CA ALA A 51 -10.48 4.15 -4.84
C ALA A 51 -9.64 4.64 -3.66
N PHE A 52 -8.85 3.76 -3.04
CA PHE A 52 -7.88 4.13 -2.01
C PHE A 52 -6.91 5.21 -2.49
N TRP A 53 -6.29 5.02 -3.65
CA TRP A 53 -5.31 5.97 -4.19
C TRP A 53 -5.93 7.28 -4.63
N ARG A 54 -7.10 7.25 -5.28
CA ARG A 54 -7.86 8.47 -5.61
C ARG A 54 -8.21 9.26 -4.35
N ASN A 55 -8.63 8.60 -3.27
CA ASN A 55 -8.86 9.27 -2.00
C ASN A 55 -7.56 9.85 -1.40
N ALA A 56 -6.48 9.07 -1.39
CA ALA A 56 -5.21 9.49 -0.79
C ALA A 56 -4.55 10.66 -1.55
N ILE A 57 -4.66 10.68 -2.88
CA ILE A 57 -3.94 11.59 -3.78
C ILE A 57 -4.84 12.74 -4.22
N LEU A 58 -6.02 12.43 -4.75
CA LEU A 58 -6.95 13.39 -5.35
C LEU A 58 -7.98 13.94 -4.36
N ARG A 59 -8.12 13.30 -3.19
CA ARG A 59 -9.09 13.68 -2.14
C ARG A 59 -10.55 13.56 -2.60
N GLU A 60 -10.82 12.62 -3.51
CA GLU A 60 -12.16 12.39 -4.07
C GLU A 60 -13.15 11.77 -3.07
N GLY A 61 -12.68 11.24 -1.93
CA GLY A 61 -13.51 10.48 -1.01
C GLY A 61 -13.80 9.06 -1.53
N GLY A 62 -14.83 8.41 -0.99
CA GLY A 62 -15.32 7.12 -1.49
C GLY A 62 -14.51 5.88 -1.06
N TYR A 63 -13.46 6.05 -0.26
CA TYR A 63 -12.75 4.94 0.40
C TYR A 63 -12.92 5.02 1.91
N ASP A 64 -13.48 3.97 2.50
CA ASP A 64 -13.81 3.84 3.93
C ASP A 64 -13.05 2.68 4.62
N GLY A 65 -12.11 2.06 3.91
CA GLY A 65 -11.37 0.91 4.41
C GLY A 65 -10.35 1.28 5.49
N ASN A 66 -9.96 0.26 6.27
CA ASN A 66 -8.84 0.33 7.21
C ASN A 66 -7.70 -0.57 6.72
N PRO A 67 -6.72 -0.03 5.95
CA PRO A 67 -5.61 -0.82 5.42
C PRO A 67 -4.86 -1.60 6.50
N MET A 68 -4.57 -0.97 7.64
CA MET A 68 -3.84 -1.62 8.73
C MET A 68 -4.57 -2.87 9.23
N GLN A 69 -5.87 -2.77 9.50
CA GLN A 69 -6.66 -3.91 9.96
C GLN A 69 -6.65 -5.05 8.95
N VAL A 70 -6.84 -4.76 7.66
CA VAL A 70 -6.85 -5.77 6.59
C VAL A 70 -5.52 -6.52 6.50
N HIS A 71 -4.38 -5.82 6.50
CA HIS A 71 -3.06 -6.45 6.42
C HIS A 71 -2.76 -7.26 7.69
N ARG A 72 -3.29 -6.81 8.83
CA ARG A 72 -3.17 -7.52 10.09
C ARG A 72 -4.01 -8.80 10.13
N ASP A 73 -5.21 -8.79 9.58
CA ASP A 73 -6.13 -9.93 9.62
C ASP A 73 -5.80 -11.01 8.57
N ALA A 74 -5.06 -10.66 7.52
CA ALA A 74 -4.55 -11.61 6.54
C ALA A 74 -3.69 -12.72 7.17
N GLY A 75 -3.01 -12.44 8.30
CA GLY A 75 -2.32 -13.44 9.12
C GLY A 75 -1.00 -13.98 8.55
N ASP A 76 -0.78 -13.90 7.24
CA ASP A 76 0.42 -14.40 6.55
C ASP A 76 1.22 -13.28 5.83
N VAL A 77 0.76 -12.03 5.92
CA VAL A 77 1.50 -10.85 5.48
C VAL A 77 2.65 -10.59 6.44
N ARG A 78 3.89 -10.55 5.92
CA ARG A 78 5.12 -10.36 6.70
C ARG A 78 5.83 -9.08 6.29
N ALA A 79 6.73 -8.60 7.16
CA ALA A 79 7.50 -7.39 6.92
C ALA A 79 8.24 -7.40 5.57
N ASP A 80 8.84 -8.53 5.19
CA ASP A 80 9.60 -8.65 3.94
C ASP A 80 8.73 -8.54 2.68
N HIS A 81 7.42 -8.84 2.77
CA HIS A 81 6.51 -8.68 1.63
C HIS A 81 6.37 -7.21 1.22
N PHE A 82 6.52 -6.28 2.16
CA PHE A 82 6.43 -4.85 1.84
C PHE A 82 7.60 -4.40 0.96
N ASP A 83 8.80 -4.96 1.15
CA ASP A 83 9.97 -4.62 0.35
C ASP A 83 9.79 -5.08 -1.11
N HIS A 84 9.28 -6.30 -1.32
CA HIS A 84 8.89 -6.78 -2.66
C HIS A 84 7.79 -5.93 -3.29
N TRP A 85 6.77 -5.57 -2.50
CA TRP A 85 5.62 -4.78 -2.99
C TRP A 85 6.07 -3.39 -3.43
N LEU A 86 6.87 -2.71 -2.62
CA LEU A 86 7.36 -1.36 -2.89
C LEU A 86 8.32 -1.33 -4.08
N MET A 87 9.22 -2.30 -4.19
CA MET A 87 10.09 -2.45 -5.36
C MET A 87 9.28 -2.58 -6.66
N LEU A 88 8.26 -3.44 -6.67
CA LEU A 88 7.42 -3.65 -7.85
C LEU A 88 6.54 -2.43 -8.17
N PHE A 89 6.06 -1.75 -7.13
CA PHE A 89 5.24 -0.55 -7.28
C PHE A 89 6.06 0.61 -7.84
N ASP A 90 7.27 0.83 -7.34
CA ASP A 90 8.20 1.86 -7.83
C ASP A 90 8.53 1.65 -9.32
N ALA A 91 8.83 0.41 -9.71
CA ALA A 91 9.07 0.07 -11.11
C ALA A 91 7.85 0.36 -11.99
N THR A 92 6.65 0.10 -11.49
CA THR A 92 5.40 0.39 -12.19
C THR A 92 5.18 1.90 -12.35
N LEU A 93 5.37 2.67 -11.28
CA LEU A 93 5.22 4.12 -11.30
C LEU A 93 6.18 4.77 -12.30
N LEU A 94 7.44 4.35 -12.32
CA LEU A 94 8.45 4.86 -13.25
C LEU A 94 8.11 4.57 -14.72
N ARG A 95 7.44 3.45 -15.00
CA ARG A 95 7.02 3.09 -16.36
C ARG A 95 5.79 3.84 -16.83
N GLU A 96 4.80 4.03 -15.95
CA GLU A 96 3.48 4.51 -16.35
C GLU A 96 3.30 6.03 -16.17
N LEU A 97 4.19 6.71 -15.44
CA LEU A 97 4.03 8.13 -15.09
C LEU A 97 5.26 8.99 -15.40
N PRO A 98 5.08 10.31 -15.59
CA PRO A 98 6.17 11.27 -15.58
C PRO A 98 6.96 11.20 -14.27
N ALA A 99 8.28 11.43 -14.36
CA ALA A 99 9.20 11.20 -13.25
C ALA A 99 8.86 11.98 -11.96
N GLU A 100 8.30 13.19 -12.09
CA GLU A 100 7.85 13.97 -10.93
C GLU A 100 6.68 13.30 -10.19
N ALA A 101 5.64 12.92 -10.93
CA ALA A 101 4.48 12.23 -10.38
C ALA A 101 4.85 10.86 -9.79
N ALA A 102 5.70 10.09 -10.49
CA ALA A 102 6.20 8.80 -10.04
C ALA A 102 6.95 8.92 -8.69
N ARG A 103 7.89 9.88 -8.56
CA ARG A 103 8.63 10.12 -7.31
C ARG A 103 7.71 10.52 -6.16
N ALA A 104 6.76 11.42 -6.41
CA ALA A 104 5.86 11.89 -5.36
C ALA A 104 4.90 10.79 -4.87
N TRP A 105 4.39 9.96 -5.78
CA TRP A 105 3.55 8.82 -5.41
C TRP A 105 4.36 7.73 -4.72
N SER A 106 5.56 7.40 -5.22
CA SER A 106 6.48 6.46 -4.55
C SER A 106 6.74 6.90 -3.11
N ALA A 107 7.11 8.16 -2.86
CA ALA A 107 7.35 8.67 -1.51
C ALA A 107 6.11 8.54 -0.58
N LEU A 108 4.90 8.73 -1.12
CA LEU A 108 3.66 8.50 -0.38
C LEU A 108 3.47 7.01 -0.06
N ALA A 109 3.69 6.13 -1.03
CA ALA A 109 3.55 4.68 -0.88
C ALA A 109 4.54 4.12 0.15
N HIS A 110 5.80 4.54 0.11
CA HIS A 110 6.83 4.17 1.08
C HIS A 110 6.46 4.62 2.51
N ARG A 111 5.95 5.84 2.68
CA ARG A 111 5.50 6.31 4.01
C ARG A 111 4.35 5.48 4.56
N ILE A 112 3.35 5.15 3.73
CA ILE A 112 2.22 4.31 4.13
C ILE A 112 2.70 2.89 4.43
N GLY A 113 3.54 2.33 3.54
CA GLY A 113 4.12 1.00 3.66
C GLY A 113 4.95 0.82 4.93
N ALA A 114 5.75 1.83 5.32
CA ALA A 114 6.50 1.81 6.58
C ALA A 114 5.57 1.70 7.79
N GLY A 115 4.46 2.45 7.80
CA GLY A 115 3.45 2.36 8.86
C GLY A 115 2.82 0.97 8.94
N LEU A 116 2.39 0.42 7.80
CA LEU A 116 1.80 -0.92 7.71
C LEU A 116 2.77 -2.02 8.14
N ARG A 117 4.03 -1.96 7.68
CA ARG A 117 5.09 -2.90 8.04
C ARG A 117 5.30 -2.97 9.55
N MET A 118 5.36 -1.82 10.22
CA MET A 118 5.50 -1.74 11.67
C MET A 118 4.30 -2.39 12.38
N GLY A 119 3.07 -2.01 12.01
CA GLY A 119 1.87 -2.53 12.67
C GLY A 119 1.57 -4.02 12.40
N VAL A 120 2.08 -4.58 11.30
CA VAL A 120 2.03 -6.02 11.02
C VAL A 120 3.05 -6.78 11.87
N GLY A 121 4.28 -6.24 12.03
CA GLY A 121 5.37 -6.87 12.80
C GLY A 121 5.15 -6.91 14.32
N GLU A 122 4.31 -6.04 14.87
CA GLU A 122 4.07 -5.93 16.32
C GLU A 122 3.24 -7.08 16.94
N ARG A 123 2.97 -8.19 16.24
CA ARG A 123 2.27 -9.36 16.82
C ARG A 123 3.15 -10.59 16.96
N SER A 124 3.90 -10.59 18.07
CA SER A 124 4.09 -11.72 19.00
C SER A 124 4.95 -11.25 20.17
N GLY A 125 4.32 -10.78 21.25
CA GLY A 125 5.05 -10.40 22.46
C GLY A 125 4.18 -9.66 23.47
N GLY A 126 3.45 -10.41 24.29
CA GLY A 126 2.86 -9.90 25.53
C GLY A 126 3.96 -9.51 26.53
N GLY A 127 4.65 -8.41 26.28
CA GLY A 127 5.64 -7.82 27.15
C GLY A 127 5.17 -6.44 27.59
N VAL A 128 4.63 -6.35 28.81
CA VAL A 128 4.40 -5.07 29.47
C VAL A 128 5.72 -4.27 29.47
N PRO A 129 5.75 -3.00 29.02
CA PRO A 129 6.96 -2.21 29.09
C PRO A 129 7.34 -1.97 30.56
N ILE A 130 8.43 -2.59 31.03
CA ILE A 130 9.04 -2.23 32.31
C ILE A 130 9.77 -0.91 32.09
N LEU A 131 9.12 0.20 32.42
CA LEU A 131 9.77 1.49 32.56
C LEU A 131 10.69 1.45 33.79
N ARG A 132 11.97 1.12 33.59
CA ARG A 132 12.99 1.36 34.61
C ARG A 132 13.17 2.87 34.75
N ARG A 133 12.65 3.45 35.83
CA ARG A 133 13.12 4.74 36.33
C ARG A 133 14.58 4.55 36.78
N GLY A 134 15.49 5.32 36.19
CA GLY A 134 16.90 5.36 36.63
C GLY A 134 17.02 5.88 38.06
N PRO A 135 18.11 5.53 38.78
CA PRO A 135 18.30 5.99 40.15
C PRO A 135 18.67 7.48 40.17
N ALA A 136 18.20 8.16 41.22
CA ALA A 136 18.61 9.50 41.61
C ALA A 136 20.02 9.49 42.22
#